data_AF-A0A3D4B3C6-F1
#
_entry.id   AF-A0A3D4B3C6-F1
#
_cell.length_a   1.000
_cell.length_b   1.000
_cell.length_c   1.000
_cell.angle_alpha   90.00
_cell.angle_beta   90.00
_cell.angle_gamma   90.00
#
_symmetry.space_group_name_H-M   'P 1'
#
loop_
_entity.id
_entity.type
_entity.pdbx_description
1 polymer ?
#
loop_
_entity_poly.entity_id
_entity_poly.type
_entity_poly.pdbx_seq_one_letter_code
_entity_poly.pdbx_strand_id
1 'polypeptide(L)'
;VDTPQMAQALSDAAMSAGVTVDVLIDLDVGQHRTGIAPGPEAATLYEMFSRLPGLTPGGIHAYDGHNHQVDIAERTQACNNSLNQVRTFQDDLKAKGLPVPRRIMGG
;
A
#
# COMPACT_ATOMS: atom_id res chain seq x y z
N VAL A 1 -3.17 -3.37 -4.57
CA VAL A 1 -4.54 -2.89 -4.90
C VAL A 1 -4.63 -1.43 -4.52
N ASP A 2 -5.14 -0.58 -5.40
CA ASP A 2 -5.20 0.88 -5.22
C ASP A 2 -6.60 1.48 -5.43
N THR A 3 -7.60 0.67 -5.78
CA THR A 3 -9.00 1.11 -5.92
C THR A 3 -9.99 0.18 -5.20
N PRO A 4 -11.13 0.70 -4.71
CA PRO A 4 -12.19 -0.13 -4.12
C PRO A 4 -12.76 -1.18 -5.08
N GLN A 5 -12.89 -0.85 -6.37
CA GLN A 5 -13.44 -1.76 -7.38
C GLN A 5 -12.53 -2.98 -7.58
N MET A 6 -11.22 -2.79 -7.60
CA MET A 6 -10.25 -3.90 -7.67
C MET A 6 -10.30 -4.77 -6.40
N ALA A 7 -10.47 -4.15 -5.23
CA ALA A 7 -10.61 -4.89 -3.98
C ALA A 7 -11.86 -5.78 -3.98
N GLN A 8 -13.01 -5.26 -4.42
CA GLN A 8 -14.24 -6.03 -4.54
C GLN A 8 -14.08 -7.18 -5.55
N ALA A 9 -13.54 -6.90 -6.74
CA ALA A 9 -13.33 -7.93 -7.76
C ALA A 9 -12.39 -9.05 -7.27
N LEU A 10 -11.35 -8.69 -6.50
CA LEU A 10 -10.44 -9.66 -5.90
C LEU A 10 -11.12 -10.51 -4.82
N SER A 11 -11.98 -9.89 -4.00
CA SER A 11 -12.79 -10.60 -2.99
C SER A 11 -13.72 -11.61 -3.65
N ASP A 12 -14.44 -11.21 -4.70
CA ASP A 12 -15.37 -12.09 -5.42
C ASP A 12 -14.63 -13.29 -6.05
N ALA A 13 -13.44 -13.05 -6.62
CA ALA A 13 -12.60 -14.09 -7.19
C ALA A 13 -12.04 -15.05 -6.11
N ALA A 14 -11.56 -14.50 -4.98
CA ALA A 14 -11.07 -15.30 -3.85
C ALA A 14 -12.17 -16.19 -3.27
N MET A 15 -13.38 -15.65 -3.13
CA MET A 15 -14.56 -16.38 -2.68
C MET A 15 -14.96 -17.49 -3.65
N SER A 16 -14.97 -17.21 -4.95
CA SER A 16 -15.27 -18.21 -5.99
C SER A 16 -14.25 -19.36 -6.01
N ALA A 17 -13.00 -19.06 -5.67
CA ALA A 17 -11.92 -20.04 -5.56
C ALA A 17 -11.83 -20.73 -4.18
N GLY A 18 -12.61 -20.30 -3.18
CA GLY A 18 -12.57 -20.85 -1.82
C GLY A 18 -11.26 -20.58 -1.08
N VAL A 19 -10.58 -19.47 -1.39
CA VAL A 19 -9.30 -19.08 -0.77
C VAL A 19 -9.40 -17.75 -0.02
N THR A 20 -8.47 -17.52 0.90
CA THR A 20 -8.21 -16.21 1.48
C THR A 20 -6.86 -15.71 1.00
N VAL A 21 -6.80 -14.46 0.55
CA VAL A 21 -5.56 -13.85 0.04
C VAL A 21 -5.16 -12.64 0.87
N ASP A 22 -3.85 -12.54 1.12
CA ASP A 22 -3.26 -11.35 1.71
C ASP A 22 -3.12 -10.25 0.67
N VAL A 23 -3.71 -9.09 0.93
CA VAL A 23 -3.73 -7.98 -0.01
C VAL A 23 -2.88 -6.82 0.50
N LEU A 24 -1.95 -6.37 -0.34
CA LEU A 24 -1.18 -5.17 -0.08
C LEU A 24 -1.83 -3.98 -0.80
N ILE A 25 -1.95 -2.86 -0.09
CA ILE A 25 -2.30 -1.58 -0.72
C ILE A 25 -1.08 -1.06 -1.49
N ASP A 26 -1.29 -0.67 -2.74
CA ASP A 26 -0.23 -0.10 -3.58
C ASP A 26 -0.26 1.42 -3.42
N LEU A 27 0.82 2.00 -2.92
CA LEU A 27 0.91 3.44 -2.68
C LEU A 27 1.73 4.14 -3.76
N ASP A 28 1.20 5.26 -4.25
CA ASP A 28 1.97 6.19 -5.07
C ASP A 28 2.76 7.14 -4.17
N VAL A 29 4.08 6.95 -4.13
CA VAL A 29 5.02 7.76 -3.33
C VAL A 29 5.78 8.79 -4.17
N GLY A 30 5.29 9.09 -5.39
CA GLY A 30 5.85 10.08 -6.32
C GLY A 30 6.17 9.54 -7.72
N GLN A 31 6.01 8.23 -7.96
CA GLN A 31 6.26 7.64 -9.27
C GLN A 31 5.16 7.98 -10.29
N HIS A 32 3.92 8.17 -9.82
CA HIS A 32 2.76 8.45 -10.65
C HIS A 32 2.52 7.43 -11.77
N ARG A 33 2.74 6.14 -11.47
CA ARG A 33 2.52 5.02 -12.40
C ARG A 33 1.28 4.22 -12.05
N THR A 34 1.26 3.68 -10.83
CA THR A 34 0.13 2.99 -10.18
C THR A 34 0.14 3.40 -8.72
N GLY A 35 -0.91 3.02 -7.99
CA GLY A 35 -0.99 3.26 -6.56
C GLY A 35 -1.88 4.44 -6.22
N ILE A 36 -2.43 4.38 -5.01
CA ILE A 36 -3.21 5.45 -4.41
C ILE A 36 -2.31 6.34 -3.57
N ALA A 37 -2.56 7.65 -3.58
CA ALA A 37 -1.81 8.57 -2.73
C ALA A 37 -2.01 8.22 -1.24
N PRO A 38 -0.95 8.22 -0.41
CA PRO A 38 -1.08 8.05 1.03
C PRO A 38 -2.03 9.08 1.64
N GLY A 39 -3.01 8.63 2.41
CA GLY A 39 -3.99 9.53 3.01
C GLY A 39 -5.30 8.84 3.41
N PRO A 40 -6.34 9.63 3.74
CA PRO A 40 -7.62 9.11 4.23
C PRO A 40 -8.29 8.10 3.29
N GLU A 41 -8.27 8.36 1.98
CA GLU A 41 -8.88 7.47 0.98
C GLU A 41 -8.15 6.12 0.91
N ALA A 42 -6.82 6.13 0.91
CA ALA A 42 -6.01 4.92 1.01
C ALA A 42 -6.27 4.17 2.32
N ALA A 43 -6.45 4.87 3.44
CA ALA A 43 -6.78 4.23 4.71
C ALA A 43 -8.16 3.57 4.69
N THR A 44 -9.16 4.21 4.08
CA THR A 44 -10.49 3.65 3.88
C THR A 44 -10.44 2.41 2.98
N LEU A 45 -9.66 2.44 1.91
CA LEU A 45 -9.44 1.27 1.06
C LEU A 45 -8.77 0.11 1.83
N TYR A 46 -7.73 0.40 2.62
CA TYR A 46 -7.05 -0.62 3.40
C TYR A 46 -7.96 -1.25 4.46
N GLU A 47 -8.80 -0.44 5.12
CA GLU A 47 -9.82 -0.93 6.04
C GLU A 47 -10.85 -1.84 5.33
N MET A 48 -11.18 -1.55 4.08
CA MET A 48 -12.08 -2.40 3.29
C MET A 48 -11.56 -3.83 3.15
N PHE A 49 -10.24 -4.05 3.10
CA PHE A 49 -9.65 -5.40 3.01
C PHE A 49 -9.99 -6.27 4.22
N SER A 50 -10.24 -5.69 5.41
CA SER A 50 -10.63 -6.46 6.60
C SER A 50 -12.12 -6.81 6.64
N ARG A 51 -12.93 -6.11 5.83
CA ARG A 51 -14.39 -6.26 5.77
C ARG A 51 -14.83 -7.15 4.62
N LEU A 52 -14.01 -7.25 3.57
CA LEU A 52 -14.30 -8.07 2.41
C LEU A 52 -13.96 -9.56 2.65
N PRO A 53 -14.87 -10.48 2.35
CA PRO A 53 -14.62 -11.90 2.54
C PRO A 53 -13.53 -12.40 1.56
N GLY A 54 -12.73 -13.37 1.98
CA GLY A 54 -11.62 -13.89 1.18
C GLY A 54 -10.41 -12.95 1.09
N LEU A 55 -10.42 -11.77 1.71
CA LEU A 55 -9.27 -10.88 1.80
C LEU A 55 -8.73 -10.79 3.23
N THR A 56 -7.45 -10.50 3.36
CA THR A 56 -6.81 -10.14 4.63
C THR A 56 -5.88 -8.93 4.41
N PRO A 57 -5.88 -7.92 5.31
CA PRO A 57 -4.95 -6.80 5.20
C PRO A 57 -3.50 -7.27 5.34
N GLY A 58 -2.82 -7.38 4.20
CA GLY A 58 -1.49 -7.98 4.10
C GLY A 58 -0.35 -6.99 4.31
N GLY A 59 -0.60 -5.69 4.16
CA GLY A 59 0.39 -4.64 4.38
C GLY A 59 0.46 -3.60 3.27
N ILE A 60 1.62 -2.97 3.14
CA ILE A 60 1.85 -1.88 2.19
C ILE A 60 2.87 -2.32 1.14
N HIS A 61 2.59 -1.98 -0.12
CA HIS A 61 3.54 -2.00 -1.21
C HIS A 61 3.77 -0.55 -1.69
N ALA A 62 5.03 -0.19 -1.96
CA ALA A 62 5.36 1.11 -2.55
C ALA A 62 6.60 0.96 -3.44
N TYR A 63 6.57 1.50 -4.65
CA TYR A 63 7.70 1.47 -5.58
C TYR A 63 8.21 2.89 -5.81
N ASP A 64 9.46 3.16 -5.42
CA ASP A 64 10.10 4.48 -5.51
C ASP A 64 11.20 4.55 -6.58
N GLY A 65 11.13 3.70 -7.60
CA GLY A 65 12.10 3.64 -8.69
C GLY A 65 12.07 4.84 -9.66
N HIS A 66 11.71 6.03 -9.22
CA HIS A 66 11.94 7.31 -9.90
C HIS A 66 13.16 8.02 -9.29
N ASN A 67 13.62 7.53 -8.13
CA ASN A 67 14.79 8.03 -7.42
C ASN A 67 16.07 7.57 -8.12
N HIS A 68 16.49 8.33 -9.14
CA HIS A 68 17.67 8.06 -9.96
C HIS A 68 18.71 9.18 -9.91
N GLN A 69 18.71 9.99 -8.85
CA GLN A 69 19.68 11.07 -8.70
C GLN A 69 21.10 10.50 -8.73
N VAL A 70 22.00 11.18 -9.46
CA VAL A 70 23.41 10.75 -9.58
C VAL A 70 24.13 10.91 -8.25
N ASP A 71 23.91 12.05 -7.60
CA ASP A 71 24.44 12.33 -6.28
C ASP A 71 23.79 11.43 -5.22
N ILE A 72 24.63 10.80 -4.39
CA ILE A 72 24.17 9.83 -3.39
C ILE A 72 23.40 10.52 -2.26
N ALA A 73 23.80 11.73 -1.86
CA ALA A 73 23.11 12.45 -0.80
C ALA A 73 21.72 12.89 -1.27
N GLU A 74 21.60 13.39 -2.49
CA GLU A 74 20.31 13.72 -3.11
C GLU A 74 19.40 12.49 -3.22
N ARG A 75 19.94 11.36 -3.73
CA ARG A 75 19.16 10.12 -3.85
C ARG A 75 18.73 9.58 -2.49
N THR A 76 19.62 9.65 -1.49
CA THR A 76 19.31 9.25 -0.11
C THR A 76 18.17 10.08 0.45
N GLN A 77 18.19 11.40 0.23
CA GLN A 77 17.11 12.28 0.67
C GLN A 77 15.78 11.96 -0.04
N ALA A 78 15.82 11.68 -1.34
CA ALA A 78 14.63 11.32 -2.10
C ALA A 78 14.01 9.99 -1.62
N CYS A 79 14.83 8.94 -1.44
CA CYS A 79 14.37 7.66 -0.86
C CYS A 79 13.83 7.83 0.56
N ASN A 80 14.46 8.68 1.39
CA ASN A 80 13.97 8.97 2.74
C ASN A 80 12.59 9.65 2.71
N ASN A 81 12.32 10.52 1.74
CA ASN A 81 11.01 11.14 1.59
C ASN A 81 9.93 10.09 1.27
N SER A 82 10.19 9.17 0.35
CA SER A 82 9.27 8.06 0.04
C SER A 82 9.06 7.14 1.24
N LEU A 83 10.14 6.78 1.96
CA LEU A 83 10.07 5.97 3.17
C LEU A 83 9.25 6.64 4.29
N ASN A 84 9.40 7.95 4.47
CA ASN A 84 8.66 8.70 5.49
C ASN A 84 7.16 8.71 5.19
N GLN A 85 6.75 8.91 3.92
CA GLN A 85 5.33 8.81 3.53
C GLN A 85 4.74 7.44 3.89
N VAL A 86 5.45 6.36 3.57
CA VAL A 86 5.00 4.99 3.88
C VAL A 86 4.94 4.74 5.39
N ARG A 87 5.91 5.24 6.17
CA ARG A 87 5.93 5.11 7.63
C ARG A 87 4.77 5.84 8.28
N THR A 88 4.55 7.11 7.92
CA THR A 88 3.43 7.90 8.44
C THR A 88 2.10 7.21 8.15
N PHE A 89 1.90 6.75 6.91
CA PHE A 89 0.68 6.02 6.57
C PHE A 89 0.54 4.70 7.34
N GLN A 90 1.63 3.95 7.51
CA GLN A 90 1.62 2.73 8.33
C GLN A 90 1.23 3.02 9.78
N ASP A 91 1.72 4.10 10.36
CA ASP A 91 1.41 4.49 11.73
C ASP A 91 -0.06 4.93 11.86
N ASP A 92 -0.60 5.65 10.87
CA ASP A 92 -2.02 6.00 10.81
C ASP A 92 -2.93 4.76 10.77
N LEU A 93 -2.58 3.75 9.98
CA LEU A 93 -3.32 2.49 9.93
C LEU A 93 -3.27 1.74 11.28
N LYS A 94 -2.10 1.69 11.91
CA LYS A 94 -1.94 1.06 13.23
C LYS A 94 -2.71 1.81 14.31
N ALA A 95 -2.74 3.14 14.27
CA ALA A 95 -3.50 3.97 15.20
C ALA A 95 -5.02 3.70 15.09
N LYS A 96 -5.49 3.28 13.91
CA LYS A 96 -6.86 2.79 13.68
C LYS A 96 -7.09 1.34 14.10
N GLY A 97 -6.08 0.66 14.64
CA GLY A 97 -6.15 -0.74 15.04
C GLY A 97 -6.06 -1.74 13.87
N LEU A 98 -5.67 -1.28 12.67
CA LEU A 98 -5.53 -2.15 11.50
C LEU A 98 -4.16 -2.84 11.48
N PRO A 99 -4.09 -4.16 11.20
CA PRO A 99 -2.81 -4.86 11.11
C PRO A 99 -2.06 -4.43 9.85
N VAL A 100 -0.76 -4.17 9.97
CA VAL A 100 0.13 -3.86 8.83
C VAL A 100 1.40 -4.72 8.93
N PRO A 101 1.30 -6.03 8.64
CA PRO A 101 2.35 -6.99 8.95
C PRO A 101 3.56 -6.90 7.99
N ARG A 102 3.36 -6.34 6.79
CA ARG A 102 4.43 -6.16 5.78
C ARG A 102 4.50 -4.73 5.28
N ARG A 103 5.72 -4.32 4.94
CA ARG A 103 6.04 -3.15 4.14
C ARG A 103 7.05 -3.59 3.10
N ILE A 104 6.64 -3.66 1.84
CA ILE A 104 7.48 -4.04 0.70
C ILE A 104 7.73 -2.77 -0.10
N MET A 105 8.99 -2.35 -0.19
CA MET A 105 9.34 -1.15 -0.96
C MET A 105 10.76 -1.19 -1.51
N GLY A 106 11.00 -0.43 -2.57
CA GLY A 106 12.29 -0.25 -3.25
C GLY A 106 12.12 -0.13 -4.76
N GLY A 107 13.16 0.36 -5.44
CA GLY A 107 13.24 0.52 -6.89
C GLY A 107 14.64 0.70 -7.42
#